data_AF-A0A953EPT8-F1
#
_entry.id   AF-A0A953EPT8-F1
#
_cell.length_a   1.000
_cell.length_b   1.000
_cell.length_c   1.000
_cell.angle_alpha   90.00
_cell.angle_beta   90.00
_cell.angle_gamma   90.00
#
_symmetry.space_group_name_H-M   'P 1'
#
loop_
_entity.id
_entity.type
_entity.pdbx_description
1 polymer ?
#
loop_
_entity_poly.entity_id
_entity_poly.type
_entity_poly.pdbx_seq_one_letter_code
_entity_poly.pdbx_strand_id
1 'polypeptide(L)'
;MSRPVRPISEVARGRPQEAGKIKIGKLASTSSGRMRPASIDTFRFTTRDREQVDRLAAAYGGEVVTAPDGSFDLETTSNEINVILPPDPLGGTPIYELWSGGGCARRCDGEEVTVPIRTGDDVAFVDQPCICAVNDSMECKPTVRLSVIIPETSLTGVWNLRTNSWAATREMSQMASLIDMAQSRGLVSATLAVERREQMSAGRKRKFVVPVLRLKATLEELADGGGVATIGPASQPAAALPAPRSLSPDDRARLNAAWASASDADRKDAMELLGRHGITSAAGVTPDLVEDVIDALVVAEPS
;
A
#
# COMPACT_ATOMS: atom_id res chain seq x y z
N MET A 1 23.76 -9.68 -12.43
CA MET A 1 22.96 -10.88 -12.12
C MET A 1 21.49 -10.56 -12.34
N SER A 2 20.77 -11.44 -13.04
CA SER A 2 19.34 -11.29 -13.36
C SER A 2 18.51 -11.41 -12.08
N ARG A 3 17.60 -10.46 -11.82
CA ARG A 3 16.59 -10.64 -10.76
C ARG A 3 15.77 -11.89 -11.09
N PRO A 4 15.39 -12.72 -10.10
CA PRO A 4 14.49 -13.83 -10.34
C PRO A 4 13.16 -13.31 -10.90
N VAL A 5 12.59 -14.03 -11.87
CA VAL A 5 11.31 -13.68 -12.48
C VAL A 5 10.22 -13.80 -11.40
N ARG A 6 9.58 -12.68 -11.08
CA ARG A 6 8.40 -12.63 -10.19
C ARG A 6 7.16 -12.34 -11.04
N PRO A 7 6.01 -12.94 -10.74
CA PRO A 7 4.76 -12.59 -11.42
C PRO A 7 4.52 -11.08 -11.36
N ILE A 8 4.23 -10.46 -12.50
CA ILE A 8 4.01 -9.01 -12.56
C ILE A 8 2.84 -8.58 -11.65
N SER A 9 1.87 -9.46 -11.41
CA SER A 9 0.75 -9.25 -10.47
C SER A 9 1.18 -9.19 -9.00
N GLU A 10 2.32 -9.78 -8.62
CA GLU A 10 2.91 -9.61 -7.28
C GLU A 10 3.69 -8.30 -7.17
N VAL A 11 4.31 -7.86 -8.27
CA VAL A 11 5.07 -6.61 -8.31
C VAL A 11 4.12 -5.40 -8.41
N ALA A 12 3.03 -5.55 -9.16
CA ALA A 12 2.02 -4.51 -9.39
C ALA A 12 1.05 -4.33 -8.22
N ARG A 13 0.94 -5.30 -7.30
CA ARG A 13 0.31 -5.13 -5.97
C ARG A 13 1.17 -4.26 -5.03
N GLY A 14 1.81 -3.24 -5.58
CA GLY A 14 2.71 -2.35 -4.87
C GLY A 14 1.98 -1.54 -3.80
N ARG A 15 2.75 -1.04 -2.84
CA ARG A 15 2.24 -0.16 -1.79
C ARG A 15 1.62 1.09 -2.42
N PRO A 16 0.45 1.58 -1.93
CA PRO A 16 -0.13 2.81 -2.42
C PRO A 16 0.90 3.95 -2.39
N GLN A 17 0.86 4.81 -3.41
CA GLN A 17 1.73 5.98 -3.47
C GLN A 17 1.58 6.82 -2.20
N GLU A 18 2.69 7.28 -1.60
CA GLU A 18 2.65 8.11 -0.39
C GLU A 18 2.46 9.58 -0.79
N ALA A 19 1.32 10.17 -0.42
CA ALA A 19 1.07 11.61 -0.60
C ALA A 19 1.80 12.45 0.46
N GLY A 20 1.94 11.92 1.67
CA GLY A 20 2.64 12.58 2.76
C GLY A 20 2.54 11.85 4.09
N LYS A 21 3.02 12.51 5.14
CA LYS A 21 3.06 11.97 6.51
C LYS A 21 2.21 12.81 7.45
N ILE A 22 1.48 12.14 8.32
CA ILE A 22 0.72 12.73 9.42
C ILE A 22 1.48 12.45 10.72
N LYS A 23 1.68 13.49 11.53
CA LYS A 23 2.35 13.43 12.82
C LYS A 23 1.46 14.07 13.88
N ILE A 24 1.54 13.53 15.09
CA ILE A 24 0.87 14.05 16.31
C ILE A 24 1.91 14.52 17.34
N GLY A 25 3.10 14.88 16.88
CA GLY A 25 4.17 15.39 17.71
C GLY A 25 5.13 16.30 16.96
N LYS A 26 5.79 17.17 17.72
CA LYS A 26 6.82 18.09 17.26
C LYS A 26 8.01 18.15 18.22
N LEU A 27 9.13 18.68 17.75
CA LEU A 27 10.23 19.02 18.65
C LEU A 27 9.87 20.31 19.38
N ALA A 28 9.94 20.29 20.70
CA ALA A 28 9.74 21.46 21.55
C ALA A 28 10.97 21.69 22.43
N SER A 29 11.30 22.96 22.68
CA SER A 29 12.38 23.32 23.58
C SER A 29 12.02 22.97 25.03
N THR A 30 12.98 22.44 25.76
CA THR A 30 12.91 22.31 27.22
C THR A 30 13.31 23.61 27.89
N SER A 31 13.00 23.74 29.18
CA SER A 31 13.54 24.81 30.04
C SER A 31 15.07 24.84 30.08
N SER A 32 15.73 23.73 29.73
CA SER A 32 17.19 23.61 29.59
C SER A 32 17.72 23.89 28.18
N GLY A 33 16.89 24.38 27.25
CA GLY A 33 17.28 24.71 25.87
C GLY A 33 17.50 23.50 24.95
N ARG A 34 17.32 22.27 25.44
CA ARG A 34 17.40 21.06 24.61
C ARG A 34 16.08 20.84 23.88
N MET A 35 16.13 20.36 22.64
CA MET A 35 14.93 19.96 21.92
C MET A 35 14.51 18.55 22.34
N ARG A 36 13.25 18.37 22.70
CA ARG A 36 12.67 17.05 22.97
C ARG A 36 11.39 16.85 22.15
N PRO A 37 11.06 15.59 21.79
CA PRO A 37 9.73 15.29 21.27
C PRO A 37 8.65 15.68 22.28
N ALA A 38 7.62 16.36 21.79
CA ALA A 38 6.42 16.72 22.51
C ALA A 38 5.20 16.38 21.65
N SER A 39 4.15 15.89 22.30
CA SER A 39 2.85 15.70 21.67
C SER A 39 2.21 17.06 21.34
N ILE A 40 1.52 17.12 20.21
CA ILE A 40 0.60 18.22 19.87
C ILE A 40 -0.84 17.72 19.97
N ASP A 41 -1.78 18.62 20.20
CA ASP A 41 -3.22 18.36 20.18
C ASP A 41 -3.85 18.50 18.80
N THR A 42 -3.07 18.89 17.79
CA THR A 42 -3.50 18.99 16.39
C THR A 42 -2.72 18.02 15.52
N PHE A 43 -2.84 18.16 14.20
CA PHE A 43 -2.07 17.37 13.24
C PHE A 43 -0.95 18.19 12.65
N ARG A 44 0.20 17.54 12.45
CA ARG A 44 1.28 18.05 11.61
C ARG A 44 1.39 17.20 10.35
N PHE A 45 1.29 17.84 9.20
CA PHE A 45 1.46 17.25 7.89
C PHE A 45 2.84 17.58 7.34
N THR A 46 3.48 16.61 6.69
CA THR A 46 4.73 16.82 5.94
C THR A 46 4.58 16.20 4.55
N THR A 47 4.85 16.96 3.50
CA THR A 47 4.84 16.48 2.10
C THR A 47 5.83 17.27 1.24
N ARG A 48 6.15 16.79 0.03
CA ARG A 48 6.90 17.56 -0.97
C ARG A 48 5.98 18.32 -1.94
N ASP A 49 4.69 18.04 -1.91
CA ASP A 49 3.71 18.67 -2.78
C ASP A 49 3.14 19.92 -2.11
N ARG A 50 3.42 21.08 -2.70
CA ARG A 50 2.96 22.37 -2.16
C ARG A 50 1.45 22.52 -2.21
N GLU A 51 0.83 22.05 -3.27
CA GLU A 51 -0.61 22.21 -3.49
C GLU A 51 -1.40 21.43 -2.43
N GLN A 52 -0.94 20.21 -2.11
CA GLN A 52 -1.53 19.37 -1.07
C GLN A 52 -1.58 20.09 0.29
N VAL A 53 -0.47 20.68 0.71
CA VAL A 53 -0.39 21.32 2.02
C VAL A 53 -1.16 22.65 2.07
N ASP A 54 -1.22 23.39 0.97
CA ASP A 54 -2.01 24.62 0.90
C ASP A 54 -3.51 24.32 0.99
N ARG A 55 -3.98 23.23 0.36
CA ARG A 55 -5.38 22.76 0.51
C ARG A 55 -5.69 22.32 1.94
N LEU A 56 -4.75 21.62 2.59
CA LEU A 56 -4.90 21.25 4.01
C LEU A 56 -4.97 22.48 4.91
N ALA A 57 -4.13 23.49 4.67
CA ALA A 57 -4.14 24.74 5.42
C ALA A 57 -5.47 25.50 5.22
N ALA A 58 -6.01 25.50 4.00
CA ALA A 58 -7.32 26.09 3.72
C ALA A 58 -8.47 25.36 4.43
N ALA A 59 -8.42 24.02 4.51
CA ALA A 59 -9.47 23.21 5.12
C ALA A 59 -9.41 23.18 6.65
N TYR A 60 -8.20 23.10 7.23
CA TYR A 60 -8.00 22.81 8.65
C TYR A 60 -7.24 23.90 9.41
N GLY A 61 -6.92 25.01 8.73
CA GLY A 61 -6.13 26.12 9.24
C GLY A 61 -4.65 25.75 9.47
N GLY A 62 -3.89 26.72 9.97
CA GLY A 62 -2.46 26.59 10.23
C GLY A 62 -1.57 27.33 9.24
N GLU A 63 -0.27 27.32 9.50
CA GLU A 63 0.74 27.98 8.66
C GLU A 63 1.64 26.93 7.99
N VAL A 64 1.85 27.11 6.69
CA VAL A 64 2.75 26.27 5.89
C VAL A 64 4.18 26.80 6.00
N VAL A 65 5.08 25.96 6.48
CA VAL A 65 6.51 26.25 6.63
C VAL A 65 7.30 25.39 5.67
N THR A 66 8.29 25.97 5.01
CA THR A 66 9.24 25.20 4.20
C THR A 66 10.36 24.69 5.11
N ALA A 67 10.52 23.37 5.18
CA ALA A 67 11.57 22.72 5.94
C ALA A 67 12.92 22.82 5.21
N PRO A 68 14.06 22.68 5.94
CA PRO A 68 15.39 22.78 5.34
C PRO A 68 15.69 21.78 4.22
N ASP A 69 14.97 20.64 4.19
CA ASP A 69 15.10 19.62 3.16
C ASP A 69 14.22 19.89 1.92
N GLY A 70 13.58 21.07 1.85
CA GLY A 70 12.69 21.48 0.77
C GLY A 70 11.29 20.88 0.85
N SER A 71 10.97 20.11 1.90
CA SER A 71 9.60 19.64 2.16
C SER A 71 8.74 20.77 2.76
N PHE A 72 7.43 20.63 2.66
CA PHE A 72 6.48 21.54 3.29
C PHE A 72 5.87 20.88 4.52
N ASP A 73 5.88 21.63 5.62
CA ASP A 73 5.32 21.27 6.90
C ASP A 73 4.12 22.18 7.21
N LEU A 74 3.05 21.60 7.75
CA LEU A 74 1.88 22.34 8.23
C LEU A 74 1.49 21.77 9.59
N GLU A 75 1.38 22.60 10.60
CA GLU A 75 0.67 22.28 11.84
C GLU A 75 -0.72 22.92 11.78
N THR A 76 -1.76 22.08 11.82
CA THR A 76 -3.15 22.57 11.71
C THR A 76 -3.60 23.25 12.99
N THR A 77 -4.62 24.11 12.88
CA THR A 77 -5.35 24.61 14.05
C THR A 77 -6.45 23.64 14.49
N SER A 78 -6.96 22.81 13.56
CA SER A 78 -7.92 21.75 13.88
C SER A 78 -7.24 20.53 14.53
N ASN A 79 -7.92 19.93 15.51
CA ASN A 79 -7.58 18.63 16.09
C ASN A 79 -8.36 17.47 15.47
N GLU A 80 -9.18 17.75 14.46
CA GLU A 80 -10.05 16.78 13.78
C GLU A 80 -9.98 16.98 12.26
N ILE A 81 -9.88 15.89 11.51
CA ILE A 81 -9.82 15.89 10.04
C ILE A 81 -10.73 14.79 9.46
N ASN A 82 -11.26 15.04 8.26
CA ASN A 82 -11.97 14.01 7.51
C ASN A 82 -10.98 13.08 6.82
N VAL A 83 -11.28 11.79 6.85
CA VAL A 83 -10.46 10.77 6.19
C VAL A 83 -11.34 9.73 5.50
N ILE A 84 -10.80 9.16 4.44
CA ILE A 84 -11.33 7.97 3.79
C ILE A 84 -10.32 6.84 4.04
N LEU A 85 -10.83 5.69 4.48
CA LEU A 85 -10.02 4.52 4.73
C LEU A 85 -9.86 3.70 3.45
N PRO A 86 -8.64 3.57 2.89
CA PRO A 86 -8.38 2.63 1.80
C PRO A 86 -8.49 1.18 2.32
N PRO A 87 -8.65 0.19 1.42
CA PRO A 87 -8.53 -1.22 1.79
C PRO A 87 -7.23 -1.50 2.54
N ASP A 88 -7.28 -2.28 3.62
CA ASP A 88 -6.15 -2.54 4.52
C ASP A 88 -5.44 -1.25 4.99
N PRO A 89 -6.13 -0.36 5.73
CA PRO A 89 -5.58 0.93 6.13
C PRO A 89 -4.49 0.77 7.19
N LEU A 90 -4.42 -0.39 7.87
CA LEU A 90 -3.38 -0.66 8.86
C LEU A 90 -2.15 -1.37 8.30
N GLY A 91 -2.21 -1.91 7.08
CA GLY A 91 -1.06 -2.45 6.38
C GLY A 91 -0.32 -3.54 7.15
N GLY A 92 -1.06 -4.42 7.84
CA GLY A 92 -0.51 -5.46 8.70
C GLY A 92 0.06 -4.97 10.06
N THR A 93 -0.43 -3.83 10.57
CA THR A 93 -0.14 -3.35 11.93
C THR A 93 -1.39 -3.40 12.81
N PRO A 94 -1.30 -3.38 14.16
CA PRO A 94 -0.11 -3.20 14.99
C PRO A 94 0.93 -4.33 14.89
N ILE A 95 2.21 -3.98 14.98
CA ILE A 95 3.34 -4.94 15.05
C ILE A 95 4.45 -4.38 15.94
N TYR A 96 5.26 -5.24 16.55
CA TYR A 96 6.46 -4.78 17.26
C TYR A 96 7.61 -4.57 16.27
N GLU A 97 8.22 -3.38 16.30
CA GLU A 97 9.39 -3.07 15.48
C GLU A 97 10.59 -2.74 16.37
N LEU A 98 11.75 -3.33 16.05
CA LEU A 98 13.05 -2.91 16.56
C LEU A 98 13.79 -2.13 15.48
N TRP A 99 14.15 -0.89 15.77
CA TRP A 99 14.91 -0.02 14.86
C TRP A 99 16.33 0.17 15.40
N SER A 100 17.32 0.00 14.51
CA SER A 100 18.72 0.32 14.75
C SER A 100 19.14 1.48 13.83
N GLY A 101 20.39 1.95 13.96
CA GLY A 101 20.95 2.96 13.05
C GLY A 101 20.95 2.55 11.57
N GLY A 102 20.90 1.23 11.29
CA GLY A 102 20.84 0.67 9.94
C GLY A 102 19.43 0.44 9.39
N GLY A 103 18.38 0.75 10.16
CA GLY A 103 16.98 0.58 9.73
C GLY A 103 16.16 -0.33 10.64
N CYS A 104 15.06 -0.87 10.11
CA CYS A 104 14.22 -1.82 10.84
C CYS A 104 14.95 -3.16 10.93
N ALA A 105 15.49 -3.45 12.10
CA ALA A 105 16.24 -4.68 12.35
C ALA A 105 15.30 -5.89 12.39
N ARG A 106 14.11 -5.74 12.99
CA ARG A 106 13.16 -6.83 13.25
C ARG A 106 11.71 -6.35 13.29
N ARG A 107 10.81 -7.26 12.92
CA ARG A 107 9.35 -7.16 13.06
C ARG A 107 8.80 -8.44 13.68
N CYS A 108 8.17 -8.35 14.84
CA CYS A 108 7.62 -9.50 15.57
C CYS A 108 6.21 -9.22 16.09
N ASP A 109 5.48 -10.27 16.40
CA ASP A 109 4.17 -10.22 17.10
C ASP A 109 4.31 -10.30 18.62
N GLY A 110 5.52 -10.61 19.11
CA GLY A 110 5.85 -10.78 20.52
C GLY A 110 6.27 -12.20 20.87
N GLU A 111 5.94 -13.17 20.02
CA GLU A 111 6.26 -14.60 20.19
C GLU A 111 7.25 -15.06 19.13
N GLU A 112 7.00 -14.74 17.86
CA GLU A 112 7.82 -15.15 16.72
C GLU A 112 8.31 -13.95 15.89
N VAL A 113 9.43 -14.13 15.20
CA VAL A 113 10.03 -13.13 14.32
C VAL A 113 10.61 -13.80 13.08
N THR A 114 10.17 -13.38 11.90
CA THR A 114 10.85 -13.71 10.64
C THR A 114 11.99 -12.72 10.41
N VAL A 115 13.23 -13.18 10.42
CA VAL A 115 14.41 -12.32 10.20
C VAL A 115 15.14 -12.66 8.90
N PRO A 116 15.67 -11.64 8.20
CA PRO A 116 16.64 -11.89 7.14
C PRO A 116 18.00 -12.25 7.75
N ILE A 117 18.46 -13.47 7.49
CA ILE A 117 19.85 -13.89 7.75
C ILE A 117 20.61 -13.82 6.43
N ARG A 118 21.73 -13.10 6.47
CA ARG A 118 22.68 -13.06 5.36
C ARG A 118 23.67 -14.21 5.50
N THR A 119 23.73 -15.06 4.49
CA THR A 119 24.72 -16.13 4.36
C THR A 119 25.46 -15.90 3.05
N GLY A 120 26.64 -15.27 3.11
CA GLY A 120 27.31 -14.77 1.91
C GLY A 120 26.53 -13.60 1.27
N ASP A 121 26.31 -13.66 -0.03
CA ASP A 121 25.50 -12.68 -0.78
C ASP A 121 23.99 -12.99 -0.74
N ASP A 122 23.60 -14.17 -0.22
CA ASP A 122 22.21 -14.60 -0.15
C ASP A 122 21.53 -14.13 1.15
N VAL A 123 20.25 -13.80 1.04
CA VAL A 123 19.38 -13.46 2.19
C VAL A 123 18.32 -14.54 2.31
N ALA A 124 18.40 -15.34 3.37
CA ALA A 124 17.36 -16.29 3.75
C ALA A 124 16.47 -15.68 4.85
N PHE A 125 15.18 -15.97 4.81
CA PHE A 125 14.25 -15.59 5.89
C PHE A 125 14.03 -16.81 6.77
N VAL A 126 14.28 -16.68 8.07
CA VAL A 126 14.03 -17.74 9.05
C VAL A 126 13.18 -17.23 10.18
N ASP A 127 12.28 -18.08 10.65
CA ASP A 127 11.48 -17.84 11.84
C ASP A 127 12.29 -18.24 13.08
N GLN A 128 12.29 -17.38 14.08
CA GLN A 128 12.92 -17.64 15.37
C GLN A 128 12.07 -17.02 16.50
N PRO A 129 12.27 -17.43 17.76
CA PRO A 129 11.61 -16.81 18.89
C PRO A 129 11.93 -15.31 18.99
N CYS A 130 10.93 -14.53 19.39
CA CYS A 130 11.05 -13.11 19.62
C CYS A 130 12.05 -12.84 20.77
N ILE A 131 13.03 -11.95 20.53
CA ILE A 131 14.01 -11.56 21.56
C ILE A 131 13.36 -10.95 22.81
N CYS A 132 12.21 -10.29 22.67
CA CYS A 132 11.52 -9.72 23.82
C CYS A 132 11.00 -10.81 24.76
N ALA A 133 10.53 -11.94 24.20
CA ALA A 133 10.11 -13.09 24.98
C ALA A 133 11.32 -13.84 25.57
N VAL A 134 12.38 -14.01 24.79
CA VAL A 134 13.61 -14.70 25.24
C VAL A 134 14.32 -13.95 26.38
N ASN A 135 14.41 -12.62 26.27
CA ASN A 135 15.12 -11.79 27.24
C ASN A 135 14.23 -11.31 28.39
N ASP A 136 12.94 -11.68 28.39
CA ASP A 136 11.92 -11.16 29.32
C ASP A 136 11.98 -9.62 29.47
N SER A 137 12.21 -8.95 28.34
CA SER A 137 12.46 -7.51 28.29
C SER A 137 11.92 -6.91 27.00
N MET A 138 11.10 -5.87 27.13
CA MET A 138 10.44 -5.23 25.99
C MET A 138 11.40 -4.29 25.25
N GLU A 139 12.26 -4.87 24.40
CA GLU A 139 13.20 -4.13 23.54
C GLU A 139 12.52 -3.51 22.31
N CYS A 140 11.52 -4.21 21.76
CA CYS A 140 10.76 -3.75 20.61
C CYS A 140 9.71 -2.71 21.01
N LYS A 141 9.35 -1.83 20.06
CA LYS A 141 8.29 -0.83 20.26
C LYS A 141 7.04 -1.23 19.48
N PRO A 142 5.84 -1.18 20.09
CA PRO A 142 4.62 -1.38 19.32
C PRO A 142 4.53 -0.26 18.29
N THR A 143 4.25 -0.60 17.04
CA THR A 143 4.14 0.36 15.94
C THR A 143 2.82 0.14 15.24
N VAL A 144 2.03 1.21 15.16
CA VAL A 144 0.83 1.29 14.32
C VAL A 144 1.10 2.21 13.16
N ARG A 145 0.70 1.79 11.96
CA ARG A 145 0.73 2.58 10.73
C ARG A 145 -0.71 2.66 10.22
N LEU A 146 -1.24 3.86 10.13
CA LEU A 146 -2.56 4.12 9.59
C LEU A 146 -2.41 4.88 8.27
N SER A 147 -2.90 4.30 7.19
CA SER A 147 -2.98 4.88 5.86
C SER A 147 -4.37 5.45 5.65
N VAL A 148 -4.45 6.71 5.25
CA VAL A 148 -5.72 7.40 5.00
C VAL A 148 -5.65 8.21 3.71
N ILE A 149 -6.79 8.36 3.05
CA ILE A 149 -6.98 9.33 1.97
C ILE A 149 -7.63 10.57 2.59
N ILE A 150 -7.16 11.76 2.23
CA ILE A 150 -7.73 13.02 2.71
C ILE A 150 -8.59 13.62 1.59
N PRO A 151 -9.92 13.73 1.75
CA PRO A 151 -10.82 14.17 0.68
C PRO A 151 -10.53 15.59 0.15
N GLU A 152 -10.03 16.47 1.02
CA GLU A 152 -9.79 17.87 0.67
C GLU A 152 -8.55 18.07 -0.20
N THR A 153 -7.69 17.06 -0.32
CA THR A 153 -6.45 17.14 -1.10
C THR A 153 -6.57 16.43 -2.45
N SER A 154 -5.61 16.63 -3.35
CA SER A 154 -5.60 15.90 -4.62
C SER A 154 -5.36 14.40 -4.38
N LEU A 155 -6.03 13.53 -5.14
CA LEU A 155 -5.93 12.08 -5.00
C LEU A 155 -4.61 11.55 -5.61
N THR A 156 -3.47 11.92 -5.01
CA THR A 156 -2.13 11.52 -5.44
C THR A 156 -1.64 10.27 -4.70
N GLY A 157 -2.26 9.92 -3.57
CA GLY A 157 -1.82 8.81 -2.75
C GLY A 157 -2.44 8.80 -1.35
N VAL A 158 -1.87 7.96 -0.49
CA VAL A 158 -2.26 7.84 0.92
C VAL A 158 -1.35 8.65 1.82
N TRP A 159 -1.94 9.21 2.86
CA TRP A 159 -1.27 9.85 3.97
C TRP A 159 -1.00 8.83 5.08
N ASN A 160 0.21 8.81 5.60
CA ASN A 160 0.63 7.82 6.60
C ASN A 160 0.77 8.46 7.98
N LEU A 161 -0.02 8.01 8.94
CA LEU A 161 0.18 8.27 10.36
C LEU A 161 0.95 7.10 10.98
N ARG A 162 2.06 7.40 11.68
CA ARG A 162 2.81 6.39 12.46
C ARG A 162 2.80 6.76 13.93
N THR A 163 2.45 5.82 14.78
CA THR A 163 2.52 5.97 16.24
C THR A 163 3.15 4.75 16.90
N ASN A 164 3.94 5.01 17.95
CA ASN A 164 4.53 3.96 18.78
C ASN A 164 3.87 3.87 20.17
N SER A 165 2.65 4.41 20.30
CA SER A 165 1.94 4.47 21.57
C SER A 165 1.23 3.14 21.85
N TRP A 166 1.46 2.61 23.06
CA TRP A 166 0.72 1.45 23.57
C TRP A 166 -0.79 1.70 23.64
N ALA A 167 -1.21 2.91 24.02
CA ALA A 167 -2.62 3.27 24.04
C ALA A 167 -3.20 3.30 22.62
N ALA A 168 -2.49 3.92 21.67
CA ALA A 168 -2.93 3.93 20.28
C ALA A 168 -2.99 2.53 19.67
N THR A 169 -2.08 1.63 20.07
CA THR A 169 -2.08 0.22 19.65
C THR A 169 -3.37 -0.49 20.07
N ARG A 170 -3.83 -0.27 21.31
CA ARG A 170 -5.08 -0.87 21.82
C ARG A 170 -6.33 -0.30 21.18
N GLU A 171 -6.37 1.01 20.95
CA GLU A 171 -7.54 1.66 20.34
C GLU A 171 -7.63 1.30 18.84
N MET A 172 -6.52 1.41 18.11
CA MET A 172 -6.50 1.13 16.67
C MET A 172 -6.79 -0.33 16.35
N SER A 173 -6.37 -1.29 17.19
CA SER A 173 -6.69 -2.71 16.96
C SER A 173 -8.19 -3.01 17.11
N GLN A 174 -8.85 -2.43 18.11
CA GLN A 174 -10.31 -2.57 18.28
C GLN A 174 -11.07 -2.02 17.08
N MET A 175 -10.54 -0.95 16.50
CA MET A 175 -11.15 -0.29 15.36
C MET A 175 -10.82 -0.97 14.04
N ALA A 176 -9.64 -1.59 13.93
CA ALA A 176 -9.25 -2.43 12.79
C ALA A 176 -10.33 -3.46 12.49
N SER A 177 -10.83 -4.16 13.51
CA SER A 177 -11.89 -5.15 13.37
C SER A 177 -13.20 -4.55 12.84
N LEU A 178 -13.57 -3.34 13.32
CA LEU A 178 -14.76 -2.63 12.82
C LEU A 178 -14.60 -2.18 11.37
N ILE A 179 -13.40 -1.73 11.03
CA ILE A 179 -13.03 -1.30 9.68
C ILE A 179 -13.03 -2.50 8.73
N ASP A 180 -12.43 -3.63 9.10
CA ASP A 180 -12.36 -4.84 8.28
C ASP A 180 -13.76 -5.36 7.93
N MET A 181 -14.67 -5.37 8.91
CA MET A 181 -16.08 -5.68 8.68
C MET A 181 -16.75 -4.72 7.67
N ALA A 182 -16.48 -3.42 7.79
CA ALA A 182 -17.03 -2.39 6.91
C ALA A 182 -16.38 -2.37 5.51
N GLN A 183 -15.12 -2.79 5.39
CA GLN A 183 -14.30 -2.67 4.17
C GLN A 183 -14.60 -3.71 3.11
N SER A 184 -15.33 -4.77 3.44
CA SER A 184 -15.93 -5.68 2.45
C SER A 184 -16.75 -4.96 1.36
N ARG A 185 -17.09 -3.67 1.59
CA ARG A 185 -17.94 -2.84 0.73
C ARG A 185 -17.23 -1.64 0.08
N GLY A 186 -15.93 -1.43 0.32
CA GLY A 186 -15.13 -0.39 -0.34
C GLY A 186 -14.56 0.70 0.58
N LEU A 187 -14.52 1.94 0.10
CA LEU A 187 -13.91 3.08 0.79
C LEU A 187 -14.81 3.58 1.91
N VAL A 188 -14.32 3.59 3.15
CA VAL A 188 -15.13 3.98 4.32
C VAL A 188 -14.82 5.41 4.74
N SER A 189 -15.86 6.24 4.87
CA SER A 189 -15.72 7.63 5.34
C SER A 189 -15.66 7.70 6.87
N ALA A 190 -14.67 8.42 7.37
CA ALA A 190 -14.43 8.55 8.80
C ALA A 190 -13.85 9.93 9.15
N THR A 191 -13.72 10.16 10.43
CA THR A 191 -13.14 11.35 11.02
C THR A 191 -11.99 10.91 11.92
N LEU A 192 -10.82 11.50 11.74
CA LEU A 192 -9.64 11.24 12.57
C LEU A 192 -9.44 12.43 13.51
N ALA A 193 -9.43 12.17 14.81
CA ALA A 193 -9.27 13.16 15.87
C ALA A 193 -8.02 12.88 16.73
N VAL A 194 -7.39 13.93 17.25
CA VAL A 194 -6.33 13.82 18.27
C VAL A 194 -6.95 14.06 19.65
N GLU A 195 -6.98 13.02 20.48
CA GLU A 195 -7.51 13.12 21.85
C GLU A 195 -6.40 13.09 22.89
N ARG A 196 -6.53 13.95 23.91
CA ARG A 196 -5.67 13.89 25.10
C ARG A 196 -6.23 12.89 26.09
N ARG A 197 -5.36 11.99 26.55
CA ARG A 197 -5.67 11.03 27.60
C ARG A 197 -4.67 11.19 28.75
N GLU A 198 -5.12 10.84 29.94
CA GLU A 198 -4.29 10.81 31.13
C GLU A 198 -4.30 9.40 31.72
N GLN A 199 -3.14 8.90 32.10
CA GLN A 199 -3.01 7.62 32.80
C GLN A 199 -2.07 7.79 33.99
N MET A 200 -2.44 7.18 35.11
CA MET A 200 -1.52 7.00 36.23
C MET A 200 -0.59 5.83 35.92
N SER A 201 0.70 6.10 35.81
CA SER A 201 1.72 5.08 35.57
C SER A 201 2.86 5.29 36.57
N ALA A 202 3.16 4.25 37.36
CA ALA A 202 4.15 4.31 38.44
C ALA A 202 3.97 5.54 39.38
N GLY A 203 2.72 5.81 39.79
CA GLY A 203 2.38 6.91 40.69
C GLY A 203 2.47 8.33 40.08
N ARG A 204 2.81 8.47 38.79
CA ARG A 204 2.87 9.75 38.10
C ARG A 204 1.78 9.85 37.03
N LYS A 205 1.11 11.01 36.94
CA LYS A 205 0.18 11.32 35.85
C LYS A 205 0.97 11.51 34.56
N ARG A 206 0.77 10.61 33.59
CA ARG A 206 1.29 10.74 32.23
C ARG A 206 0.17 11.23 31.32
N LYS A 207 0.37 12.38 30.70
CA LYS A 207 -0.50 12.90 29.65
C LYS A 207 0.05 12.46 28.30
N PHE A 208 -0.79 11.92 27.45
CA PHE A 208 -0.42 11.49 26.11
C PHE A 208 -1.56 11.77 25.14
N VAL A 209 -1.23 11.80 23.86
CA VAL A 209 -2.19 11.98 22.77
C VAL A 209 -2.39 10.67 22.03
N VAL A 210 -3.64 10.41 21.66
CA VAL A 210 -4.06 9.20 20.95
C VAL A 210 -4.83 9.61 19.71
N PRO A 211 -4.48 9.10 18.52
CA PRO A 211 -5.34 9.23 17.37
C PRO A 211 -6.59 8.36 17.59
N VAL A 212 -7.76 8.94 17.42
CA VAL A 212 -9.05 8.23 17.50
C VAL A 212 -9.75 8.44 16.17
N LEU A 213 -10.16 7.35 15.55
CA LEU A 213 -10.92 7.36 14.32
C LEU A 213 -12.41 7.11 14.64
N ARG A 214 -13.30 7.83 13.99
CA ARG A 214 -14.74 7.78 14.22
C ARG A 214 -15.40 7.57 12.87
N LEU A 215 -16.14 6.48 12.71
CA LEU A 215 -16.88 6.24 11.47
C LEU A 215 -18.03 7.24 11.39
N LYS A 216 -18.28 7.78 10.19
CA LYS A 216 -19.39 8.73 9.99
C LYS A 216 -20.74 8.04 9.91
N ALA A 217 -20.76 6.78 9.50
CA ALA A 217 -21.97 5.98 9.42
C ALA A 217 -22.24 5.24 10.73
N THR A 218 -23.52 5.06 11.03
CA THR A 218 -23.96 4.17 12.11
C THR A 218 -23.72 2.71 11.74
N LEU A 219 -23.74 1.83 12.74
CA LEU A 219 -23.58 0.39 12.48
C LEU A 219 -24.70 -0.18 11.59
N GLU A 220 -25.93 0.32 11.75
CA GLU A 220 -27.09 -0.05 10.94
C GLU A 220 -26.91 0.44 9.49
N GLU A 221 -26.50 1.69 9.30
CA GLU A 221 -26.16 2.22 7.98
C GLU A 221 -25.03 1.42 7.32
N LEU A 222 -23.98 1.06 8.07
CA LEU A 222 -22.89 0.22 7.56
C LEU A 222 -23.38 -1.18 7.14
N ALA A 223 -24.30 -1.77 7.92
CA ALA A 223 -24.91 -3.05 7.60
C ALA A 223 -25.79 -2.99 6.33
N ASP A 224 -26.38 -1.83 6.04
CA ASP A 224 -27.15 -1.56 4.82
C ASP A 224 -26.31 -1.01 3.65
N GLY A 225 -25.02 -0.74 3.88
CA GLY A 225 -24.07 -0.27 2.86
C GLY A 225 -23.93 1.26 2.79
N GLY A 226 -24.57 1.98 3.69
CA GLY A 226 -24.25 3.37 4.01
C GLY A 226 -22.83 3.54 4.57
N GLY A 227 -22.27 4.74 4.48
CA GLY A 227 -20.90 5.04 4.92
C GLY A 227 -19.79 4.73 3.93
N VAL A 228 -20.10 4.03 2.84
CA VAL A 228 -19.20 3.92 1.68
C VAL A 228 -19.12 5.29 1.00
N ALA A 229 -17.89 5.78 0.79
CA ALA A 229 -17.65 7.00 0.04
C ALA A 229 -18.11 6.79 -1.42
N THR A 230 -19.25 7.38 -1.77
CA THR A 230 -19.81 7.31 -3.12
C THR A 230 -19.04 8.27 -4.03
N ILE A 231 -18.17 7.72 -4.88
CA ILE A 231 -17.50 8.50 -5.93
C ILE A 231 -18.47 8.58 -7.13
N GLY A 232 -19.33 9.60 -7.14
CA GLY A 232 -20.21 9.94 -8.28
C GLY A 232 -21.52 9.14 -8.38
N PRO A 233 -22.44 9.54 -9.30
CA PRO A 233 -23.69 8.84 -9.51
C PRO A 233 -23.39 7.43 -10.03
N ALA A 234 -24.20 6.45 -9.59
CA ALA A 234 -24.06 5.03 -9.90
C ALA A 234 -23.61 4.81 -11.36
N SER A 235 -22.33 4.55 -11.53
CA SER A 235 -21.80 4.15 -12.82
C SER A 235 -22.43 2.79 -13.12
N GLN A 236 -23.18 2.71 -14.22
CA GLN A 236 -23.48 1.44 -14.85
C GLN A 236 -22.16 0.64 -14.91
N PRO A 237 -22.18 -0.66 -14.62
CA PRO A 237 -20.96 -1.46 -14.66
C PRO A 237 -20.30 -1.24 -16.01
N ALA A 238 -19.12 -0.60 -16.01
CA ALA A 238 -18.31 -0.50 -17.20
C ALA A 238 -18.12 -1.93 -17.71
N ALA A 239 -18.49 -2.17 -18.97
CA ALA A 239 -18.35 -3.48 -19.58
C ALA A 239 -16.90 -3.95 -19.35
N ALA A 240 -16.74 -5.15 -18.78
CA ALA A 240 -15.44 -5.73 -18.55
C ALA A 240 -14.65 -5.69 -19.86
N LEU A 241 -13.43 -5.15 -19.82
CA LEU A 241 -12.50 -5.25 -20.94
C LEU A 241 -12.39 -6.73 -21.31
N PRO A 242 -12.50 -7.10 -22.60
CA PRO A 242 -12.39 -8.50 -23.00
C PRO A 242 -11.03 -9.03 -22.54
N ALA A 243 -11.04 -10.21 -21.92
CA ALA A 243 -9.80 -10.90 -21.57
C ALA A 243 -8.91 -11.01 -22.83
N PRO A 244 -7.58 -10.89 -22.69
CA PRO A 244 -6.68 -11.13 -23.82
C PRO A 244 -7.01 -12.50 -24.40
N ARG A 245 -7.38 -12.54 -25.68
CA ARG A 245 -7.76 -13.77 -26.36
C ARG A 245 -6.51 -14.63 -26.51
N SER A 246 -6.33 -15.58 -25.59
CA SER A 246 -5.28 -16.58 -25.68
C SER A 246 -5.66 -17.64 -26.71
N LEU A 247 -4.64 -18.18 -27.38
CA LEU A 247 -4.81 -19.38 -28.21
C LEU A 247 -5.35 -20.54 -27.38
N SER A 248 -6.33 -21.24 -27.94
CA SER A 248 -6.83 -22.48 -27.38
C SER A 248 -5.71 -23.54 -27.35
N PRO A 249 -5.78 -24.55 -26.45
CA PRO A 249 -4.84 -25.66 -26.46
C PRO A 249 -4.75 -26.38 -27.81
N ASP A 250 -5.88 -26.49 -28.52
CA ASP A 250 -5.97 -27.19 -29.81
C ASP A 250 -5.28 -26.39 -30.93
N ASP A 251 -5.49 -25.08 -31.00
CA ASP A 251 -4.81 -24.21 -31.97
C ASP A 251 -3.30 -24.21 -31.74
N ARG A 252 -2.88 -24.22 -30.47
CA ARG A 252 -1.46 -24.31 -30.12
C ARG A 252 -0.86 -25.64 -30.54
N ALA A 253 -1.59 -26.75 -30.40
CA ALA A 253 -1.14 -28.06 -30.85
C ALA A 253 -1.01 -28.13 -32.38
N ARG A 254 -1.99 -27.58 -33.12
CA ARG A 254 -1.97 -27.50 -34.59
C ARG A 254 -0.78 -26.69 -35.10
N LEU A 255 -0.57 -25.50 -34.52
CA LEU A 255 0.54 -24.62 -34.88
C LEU A 255 1.91 -25.30 -34.63
N ASN A 256 2.06 -25.96 -33.47
CA ASN A 256 3.30 -26.67 -33.15
C ASN A 256 3.57 -27.85 -34.11
N ALA A 257 2.52 -28.59 -34.49
CA ALA A 257 2.65 -29.68 -35.44
C ALA A 257 3.06 -29.18 -36.83
N ALA A 258 2.39 -28.13 -37.34
CA ALA A 258 2.73 -27.51 -38.62
C ALA A 258 4.16 -26.95 -38.63
N TRP A 259 4.57 -26.28 -37.55
CA TRP A 259 5.92 -25.73 -37.42
C TRP A 259 7.01 -26.82 -37.41
N ALA A 260 6.71 -27.97 -36.77
CA ALA A 260 7.62 -29.10 -36.72
C ALA A 260 7.79 -29.77 -38.08
N SER A 261 6.73 -29.85 -38.89
CA SER A 261 6.75 -30.47 -40.23
C SER A 261 7.19 -29.54 -41.37
N ALA A 262 7.13 -28.21 -41.16
CA ALA A 262 7.47 -27.21 -42.17
C ALA A 262 8.95 -27.21 -42.55
N SER A 263 9.25 -26.83 -43.80
CA SER A 263 10.62 -26.59 -44.24
C SER A 263 11.17 -25.27 -43.68
N ASP A 264 12.48 -25.06 -43.76
CA ASP A 264 13.09 -23.81 -43.30
C ASP A 264 12.65 -22.59 -44.14
N ALA A 265 12.25 -22.81 -45.40
CA ALA A 265 11.68 -21.77 -46.25
C ALA A 265 10.29 -21.36 -45.74
N ASP A 266 9.42 -22.34 -45.48
CA ASP A 266 8.05 -22.09 -45.01
C ASP A 266 8.04 -21.44 -43.62
N ARG A 267 8.96 -21.85 -42.73
CA ARG A 267 9.15 -21.19 -41.42
C ARG A 267 9.56 -19.73 -41.56
N LYS A 268 10.39 -19.41 -42.55
CA LYS A 268 10.83 -18.04 -42.81
C LYS A 268 9.67 -17.19 -43.33
N ASP A 269 8.86 -17.73 -44.23
CA ASP A 269 7.69 -17.04 -44.77
C ASP A 269 6.63 -16.80 -43.69
N ALA A 270 6.38 -17.81 -42.83
CA ALA A 270 5.53 -17.66 -41.66
C ALA A 270 6.05 -16.58 -40.69
N MET A 271 7.37 -16.50 -40.45
CA MET A 271 7.96 -15.44 -39.62
C MET A 271 7.87 -14.05 -40.26
N GLU A 272 7.95 -13.93 -41.58
CA GLU A 272 7.74 -12.66 -42.27
C GLU A 272 6.28 -12.19 -42.12
N LEU A 273 5.32 -13.11 -42.25
CA LEU A 273 3.90 -12.85 -42.03
C LEU A 273 3.67 -12.34 -40.60
N LEU A 274 4.22 -13.01 -39.58
CA LEU A 274 4.13 -12.56 -38.19
C LEU A 274 4.76 -11.19 -37.96
N GLY A 275 5.87 -10.90 -38.64
CA GLY A 275 6.53 -9.59 -38.59
C GLY A 275 5.62 -8.44 -39.04
N ARG A 276 4.74 -8.65 -40.03
CA ARG A 276 3.77 -7.64 -40.51
C ARG A 276 2.73 -7.28 -39.43
N HIS A 277 2.49 -8.19 -38.50
CA HIS A 277 1.59 -8.00 -37.35
C HIS A 277 2.32 -7.57 -36.07
N GLY A 278 3.62 -7.26 -36.14
CA GLY A 278 4.43 -6.85 -34.99
C GLY A 278 4.74 -8.00 -34.01
N ILE A 279 4.57 -9.25 -34.46
CA ILE A 279 4.82 -10.45 -33.67
C ILE A 279 6.22 -10.98 -33.98
N THR A 280 7.05 -11.14 -32.96
CA THR A 280 8.46 -11.53 -33.11
C THR A 280 8.75 -12.99 -32.79
N SER A 281 7.72 -13.77 -32.44
CA SER A 281 7.86 -15.21 -32.15
C SER A 281 6.56 -15.96 -32.39
N ALA A 282 6.66 -17.26 -32.70
CA ALA A 282 5.51 -18.16 -32.83
C ALA A 282 4.66 -18.27 -31.54
N ALA A 283 5.18 -17.88 -30.38
CA ALA A 283 4.42 -17.82 -29.14
C ALA A 283 3.48 -16.60 -29.05
N GLY A 284 3.66 -15.60 -29.91
CA GLY A 284 2.84 -14.39 -29.96
C GLY A 284 1.68 -14.45 -30.96
N VAL A 285 1.44 -15.60 -31.60
CA VAL A 285 0.33 -15.80 -32.55
C VAL A 285 -1.01 -15.62 -31.82
N THR A 286 -1.89 -14.84 -32.40
CA THR A 286 -3.26 -14.63 -31.90
C THR A 286 -4.25 -15.54 -32.62
N PRO A 287 -5.44 -15.84 -32.05
CA PRO A 287 -6.40 -16.76 -32.66
C PRO A 287 -6.81 -16.40 -34.10
N ASP A 288 -6.83 -15.12 -34.44
CA ASP A 288 -7.14 -14.60 -35.77
C ASP A 288 -6.07 -14.87 -36.82
N LEU A 289 -4.84 -15.19 -36.41
CA LEU A 289 -3.70 -15.43 -37.31
C LEU A 289 -3.34 -16.92 -37.41
N VAL A 290 -4.04 -17.81 -36.69
CA VAL A 290 -3.68 -19.23 -36.63
C VAL A 290 -3.73 -19.90 -37.99
N GLU A 291 -4.83 -19.73 -38.73
CA GLU A 291 -4.99 -20.35 -40.05
C GLU A 291 -4.00 -19.76 -41.06
N ASP A 292 -3.84 -18.44 -41.11
CA ASP A 292 -2.90 -17.77 -42.01
C ASP A 292 -1.44 -18.23 -41.80
N VAL A 293 -1.06 -18.47 -40.54
CA VAL A 293 0.27 -18.98 -40.21
C VAL A 293 0.39 -20.47 -40.55
N ILE A 294 -0.65 -21.27 -40.34
CA ILE A 294 -0.65 -22.69 -40.73
C ILE A 294 -0.56 -22.82 -42.26
N ASP A 295 -1.30 -22.02 -43.01
CA ASP A 295 -1.27 -22.03 -44.47
C ASP A 295 0.12 -21.64 -45.01
N ALA A 296 0.78 -20.67 -44.37
CA ALA A 296 2.17 -20.31 -44.69
C ALA A 296 3.17 -21.43 -44.35
N LEU A 297 2.82 -22.35 -43.43
CA LEU A 297 3.64 -23.49 -43.03
C LEU A 297 3.34 -24.77 -43.85
N VAL A 298 2.27 -24.77 -44.66
CA VAL A 298 1.80 -25.92 -45.44
C VAL A 298 1.63 -25.50 -46.91
N VAL A 299 2.71 -25.07 -47.55
CA VAL A 299 2.69 -24.94 -49.01
C VAL A 299 3.00 -26.31 -49.62
N ALA A 300 1.97 -26.93 -50.20
CA ALA A 300 2.12 -28.10 -51.06
C ALA A 300 3.02 -27.76 -52.26
N GLU A 301 4.03 -28.59 -52.51
CA GLU A 301 4.91 -28.51 -53.68
C GLU A 301 4.09 -28.29 -54.97
N PRO A 302 4.39 -27.26 -55.79
CA PRO A 302 4.02 -27.32 -57.19
C PRO A 302 5.08 -28.16 -57.94
N SER A 303 4.58 -29.17 -58.65
CA SER A 303 5.27 -30.03 -59.62
C SER A 303 6.27 -29.32 -60.54
#